data_AF-A0A3D4PD34-F1
#
_entry.id   AF-A0A3D4PD34-F1
#
_cell.length_a   1.000
_cell.length_b   1.000
_cell.length_c   1.000
_cell.angle_alpha   90.00
_cell.angle_beta   90.00
_cell.angle_gamma   90.00
#
_symmetry.space_group_name_H-M   'P 1'
#
loop_
_entity.id
_entity.type
_entity.pdbx_description
1 polymer ?
#
loop_
_entity_poly.entity_id
_entity_poly.type
_entity_poly.pdbx_seq_one_letter_code
_entity_poly.pdbx_strand_id
1 'polypeptide(L)'
;VDELLASPQFGVHWGRHWLDVARYAESNGNDGLSRNPTFPHAWRYRDYVIESFNQDTPYNQFLKEQLAGDLLPTDSPELRDRYLIATGFLALSAKPAKAMNNDFDMDVVADQIDVVGRGLMGISVA
;
A
#
# COMPACT_ATOMS: atom_id res chain seq x y z
N VAL A 1 26.73 -11.00 -7.84
CA VAL A 1 25.69 -10.47 -6.94
C VAL A 1 25.12 -9.20 -7.54
N ASP A 2 25.96 -8.22 -7.88
CA ASP A 2 25.55 -6.93 -8.45
C ASP A 2 24.66 -7.03 -9.69
N GLU A 3 24.93 -7.97 -10.61
CA GLU A 3 24.07 -8.21 -11.79
C GLU A 3 22.64 -8.59 -11.41
N LEU A 4 22.46 -9.40 -10.36
CA LEU A 4 21.14 -9.82 -9.89
C LEU A 4 20.41 -8.68 -9.17
N LEU A 5 21.14 -7.83 -8.43
CA LEU A 5 20.57 -6.66 -7.77
C LEU A 5 20.16 -5.57 -8.77
N ALA A 6 20.91 -5.40 -9.86
CA ALA A 6 20.61 -4.44 -10.91
C ALA A 6 19.50 -4.90 -11.88
N SER A 7 19.07 -6.17 -11.81
CA SER A 7 18.02 -6.71 -12.66
C SER A 7 16.64 -6.16 -12.26
N PRO A 8 15.77 -5.75 -13.21
CA PRO A 8 14.40 -5.33 -12.90
C PRO A 8 13.58 -6.40 -12.17
N GLN A 9 13.97 -7.67 -12.30
CA GLN A 9 13.32 -8.80 -11.61
C GLN A 9 13.57 -8.78 -10.10
N PHE A 10 14.59 -8.07 -9.63
CA PHE A 10 14.85 -7.89 -8.21
C PHE A 10 13.65 -7.22 -7.52
N GLY A 11 13.20 -6.08 -8.02
CA GLY A 11 12.05 -5.36 -7.47
C GLY A 11 10.73 -6.11 -7.63
N VAL A 12 10.56 -6.91 -8.69
CA VAL A 12 9.38 -7.79 -8.83
C VAL A 12 9.39 -8.87 -7.74
N HIS A 13 10.53 -9.49 -7.50
CA HIS A 13 10.67 -10.57 -6.52
C HIS A 13 10.50 -10.06 -5.08
N TRP A 14 11.24 -9.03 -4.70
CA TRP A 14 11.18 -8.48 -3.34
C TRP A 14 9.94 -7.63 -3.09
N GLY A 15 9.48 -6.88 -4.09
CA GLY A 15 8.25 -6.11 -4.01
C GLY A 15 7.03 -6.98 -3.71
N ARG A 16 6.98 -8.22 -4.21
CA ARG A 16 5.92 -9.18 -3.86
C ARG A 16 5.78 -9.37 -2.35
N HIS A 17 6.89 -9.54 -1.63
CA HIS A 17 6.85 -9.72 -0.18
C HIS A 17 6.30 -8.49 0.53
N TRP A 18 6.63 -7.29 0.04
CA TRP A 18 6.05 -6.07 0.58
C TRP A 18 4.56 -5.95 0.27
N LEU A 19 4.13 -6.36 -0.93
CA LEU A 19 2.72 -6.32 -1.31
C LEU A 19 1.87 -7.26 -0.45
N ASP A 20 2.43 -8.40 -0.01
CA ASP A 20 1.78 -9.27 0.98
C ASP A 20 1.60 -8.53 2.33
N VAL A 21 2.62 -7.79 2.79
CA VAL A 21 2.54 -6.98 4.03
C VAL A 21 1.53 -5.84 3.90
N ALA A 22 1.50 -5.17 2.74
CA ALA A 22 0.56 -4.09 2.45
C ALA A 22 -0.87 -4.60 2.17
N ARG A 23 -1.10 -5.93 2.24
CA ARG A 23 -2.40 -6.57 1.96
C ARG A 23 -2.96 -6.17 0.59
N TYR A 24 -2.05 -6.03 -0.36
CA TYR A 24 -2.40 -5.58 -1.70
C TYR A 24 -3.27 -6.61 -2.43
N ALA A 25 -4.32 -6.11 -3.05
CA ALA A 25 -5.13 -6.85 -4.00
C ALA A 25 -5.69 -5.90 -5.06
N GLU A 26 -5.99 -6.42 -6.25
CA GLU A 26 -6.68 -5.67 -7.32
C GLU A 26 -8.18 -5.47 -7.02
N SER A 27 -8.67 -6.03 -5.92
CA SER A 27 -10.07 -6.00 -5.51
C SER A 27 -10.23 -6.01 -4.00
N ASN A 28 -11.37 -5.56 -3.52
CA ASN A 28 -11.72 -5.51 -2.10
C ASN A 28 -11.96 -6.89 -1.46
N GLY A 29 -11.98 -7.97 -2.25
CA GLY A 29 -12.43 -9.27 -1.78
C GLY A 29 -13.92 -9.24 -1.45
N ASN A 30 -14.37 -10.14 -0.57
CA ASN A 30 -15.76 -10.17 -0.14
C ASN A 30 -16.07 -8.97 0.76
N ASP A 31 -16.97 -8.09 0.32
CA ASP A 31 -17.40 -6.91 1.07
C ASP A 31 -18.49 -7.20 2.12
N GLY A 32 -18.79 -8.47 2.39
CA GLY A 32 -19.85 -8.90 3.30
C GLY A 32 -21.24 -8.94 2.66
N LEU A 33 -21.37 -8.57 1.38
CA LEU A 33 -22.60 -8.70 0.58
C LEU A 33 -22.42 -9.67 -0.60
N SER A 34 -21.43 -10.56 -0.52
CA SER A 34 -21.07 -11.51 -1.59
C SER A 34 -20.65 -10.81 -2.89
N ARG A 35 -20.13 -9.58 -2.80
CA ARG A 35 -19.58 -8.83 -3.94
C ARG A 35 -18.06 -8.77 -3.82
N ASN A 36 -17.40 -8.60 -4.96
CA ASN A 36 -15.97 -8.34 -5.02
C ASN A 36 -15.68 -7.10 -5.88
N PRO A 37 -15.89 -5.88 -5.35
CA PRO A 37 -15.60 -4.67 -6.11
C PRO A 37 -14.10 -4.55 -6.37
N THR A 38 -13.74 -4.18 -7.59
CA THR A 38 -12.35 -3.98 -7.99
C THR A 38 -11.82 -2.62 -7.54
N PHE A 39 -10.52 -2.51 -7.38
CA PHE A 39 -9.80 -1.25 -7.24
C PHE A 39 -9.17 -0.90 -8.60
N PRO A 40 -9.80 -0.07 -9.45
CA PRO A 40 -9.38 0.10 -10.85
C PRO A 40 -7.96 0.66 -11.05
N HIS A 41 -7.37 1.21 -9.98
CA HIS A 41 -6.05 1.84 -9.99
C HIS A 41 -5.08 1.21 -8.98
N ALA A 42 -5.41 0.06 -8.38
CA ALA A 42 -4.54 -0.62 -7.41
C ALA A 42 -3.16 -0.96 -8.01
N TRP A 43 -3.10 -1.36 -9.28
CA TRP A 43 -1.86 -1.64 -10.00
C TRP A 43 -0.81 -0.52 -9.92
N ARG A 44 -1.23 0.75 -9.74
CA ARG A 44 -0.28 1.86 -9.56
C ARG A 44 0.53 1.72 -8.29
N TYR A 45 -0.10 1.27 -7.20
CA TYR A 45 0.59 1.00 -5.93
C TYR A 45 1.57 -0.17 -6.06
N ARG A 46 1.17 -1.24 -6.76
CA ARG A 46 2.08 -2.36 -7.10
C ARG A 46 3.31 -1.87 -7.85
N ASP A 47 3.11 -1.06 -8.88
CA ASP A 47 4.21 -0.56 -9.71
C ASP A 47 5.11 0.40 -8.92
N TYR A 48 4.53 1.25 -8.06
CA TYR A 48 5.28 2.08 -7.12
C TYR A 48 6.18 1.26 -6.18
N VAL A 49 5.68 0.16 -5.61
CA VAL A 49 6.47 -0.72 -4.75
C VAL A 49 7.62 -1.34 -5.54
N ILE A 50 7.34 -1.93 -6.70
CA ILE A 50 8.36 -2.55 -7.57
C ILE A 50 9.43 -1.54 -7.97
N GLU A 51 9.02 -0.33 -8.37
CA GLU A 51 9.93 0.76 -8.73
C GLU A 51 10.79 1.19 -7.53
N SER A 52 10.19 1.33 -6.34
CA SER A 52 10.91 1.71 -5.13
C SER A 52 12.01 0.72 -4.76
N PHE A 53 11.76 -0.58 -4.90
CA PHE A 53 12.79 -1.61 -4.72
C PHE A 53 13.88 -1.56 -5.79
N ASN A 54 13.51 -1.38 -7.06
CA ASN A 54 14.49 -1.29 -8.15
C ASN A 54 15.35 -0.02 -8.09
N GLN A 55 14.83 1.06 -7.52
CA GLN A 55 15.56 2.32 -7.31
C GLN A 55 16.37 2.35 -6.01
N ASP A 56 16.34 1.27 -5.22
CA ASP A 56 16.95 1.22 -3.88
C ASP A 56 16.51 2.42 -3.02
N THR A 57 15.20 2.71 -3.02
CA THR A 57 14.64 3.83 -2.26
C THR A 57 14.97 3.64 -0.78
N PRO A 58 15.58 4.63 -0.10
CA PRO A 58 15.90 4.51 1.31
C PRO A 58 14.66 4.14 2.14
N TYR A 59 14.79 3.13 2.99
CA TYR A 59 13.66 2.57 3.73
C TYR A 59 12.84 3.62 4.51
N ASN A 60 13.52 4.58 5.13
CA ASN A 60 12.87 5.70 5.85
C ASN A 60 12.03 6.60 4.92
N GLN A 61 12.49 6.81 3.68
CA GLN A 61 11.75 7.57 2.68
C GLN A 61 10.57 6.75 2.15
N PHE A 62 10.79 5.47 1.85
CA PHE A 62 9.74 4.54 1.40
C PHE A 62 8.59 4.44 2.42
N LEU A 63 8.90 4.36 3.72
CA LEU A 63 7.88 4.39 4.78
C LEU A 63 7.17 5.74 4.86
N LYS A 64 7.92 6.86 4.78
CA LYS A 64 7.35 8.20 4.87
C LYS A 64 6.38 8.49 3.73
N GLU A 65 6.72 8.09 2.51
CA GLU A 65 5.85 8.21 1.34
C GLU A 65 4.54 7.43 1.55
N GLN A 66 4.61 6.23 2.13
CA GLN A 66 3.43 5.40 2.38
C GLN A 66 2.54 5.92 3.52
N LEU A 67 3.13 6.50 4.57
CA LEU A 67 2.39 6.96 5.75
C LEU A 67 1.84 8.39 5.61
N ALA A 68 2.47 9.22 4.77
CA ALA A 68 2.18 10.64 4.73
C ALA A 68 2.34 11.27 3.34
N GLY A 69 2.37 10.48 2.26
CA GLY A 69 2.63 10.98 0.90
C GLY A 69 1.69 12.11 0.47
N ASP A 70 0.41 12.04 0.83
CA ASP A 70 -0.59 13.08 0.58
C ASP A 70 -0.31 14.40 1.32
N LEU A 71 0.54 14.37 2.35
CA LEU A 71 0.97 15.52 3.16
C LEU A 71 2.38 16.01 2.81
N LEU A 72 3.14 15.27 1.99
CA LEU A 72 4.50 15.65 1.63
C LEU A 72 4.50 16.83 0.64
N PRO A 73 5.42 17.79 0.79
CA PRO A 73 5.57 18.87 -0.18
C PRO A 73 6.07 18.33 -1.52
N THR A 74 5.54 18.86 -2.61
CA THR A 74 5.86 18.43 -3.98
C THR A 74 6.17 19.65 -4.84
N ASP A 75 7.23 19.56 -5.64
CA ASP A 75 7.64 20.58 -6.61
C ASP A 75 7.24 20.24 -8.05
N SER A 76 6.74 19.02 -8.31
CA SER A 76 6.24 18.57 -9.61
C SER A 76 4.94 17.76 -9.51
N PRO A 77 4.10 17.76 -10.56
CA PRO A 77 2.94 16.87 -10.66
C PRO A 77 3.31 15.39 -10.55
N GLU A 78 4.43 14.98 -11.12
CA GLU A 78 4.89 13.59 -11.12
C GLU A 78 5.24 13.12 -9.71
N LEU A 79 5.90 13.98 -8.92
CA LEU A 79 6.23 13.67 -7.53
C LEU A 79 4.97 13.63 -6.67
N ARG A 80 4.01 14.53 -6.93
CA ARG A 80 2.70 14.51 -6.26
C ARG A 80 1.94 13.22 -6.54
N ASP A 81 1.90 12.78 -7.79
CA ASP A 81 1.24 11.54 -8.17
C ASP A 81 1.91 10.33 -7.51
N ARG A 82 3.26 10.29 -7.49
CA ARG A 82 4.01 9.24 -6.77
C ARG A 82 3.61 9.18 -5.30
N TYR A 83 3.61 10.32 -4.61
CA TYR A 83 3.29 10.36 -3.19
C TYR A 83 1.84 10.00 -2.90
N LEU A 84 0.89 10.44 -3.73
CA LEU A 84 -0.51 10.01 -3.61
C LEU A 84 -0.66 8.50 -3.83
N ILE A 85 0.03 7.94 -4.83
CA ILE A 85 0.04 6.49 -5.08
C ILE A 85 0.59 5.75 -3.86
N ALA A 86 1.68 6.23 -3.27
CA ALA A 86 2.32 5.61 -2.10
C ALA A 86 1.37 5.48 -0.90
N THR A 87 0.49 6.46 -0.66
CA THR A 87 -0.54 6.39 0.40
C THR A 87 -1.57 5.28 0.18
N GLY A 88 -1.54 4.60 -0.98
CA GLY A 88 -2.24 3.34 -1.23
C GLY A 88 -2.02 2.30 -0.12
N PHE A 89 -0.87 2.32 0.57
CA PHE A 89 -0.60 1.49 1.74
C PHE A 89 -1.66 1.60 2.86
N LEU A 90 -2.22 2.79 3.06
CA LEU A 90 -3.25 3.06 4.07
C LEU A 90 -4.68 2.95 3.51
N ALA A 91 -4.83 2.86 2.20
CA ALA A 91 -6.12 2.88 1.53
C ALA A 91 -6.57 1.49 1.06
N LEU A 92 -5.62 0.65 0.65
CA LEU A 92 -5.86 -0.69 0.12
C LEU A 92 -6.00 -1.71 1.25
N SER A 93 -7.15 -2.36 1.28
CA SER A 93 -7.46 -3.50 2.15
C SER A 93 -8.84 -4.02 1.79
N ALA A 94 -9.19 -5.19 2.33
CA ALA A 94 -10.57 -5.67 2.28
C ALA A 94 -11.42 -4.88 3.27
N LYS A 95 -12.51 -4.29 2.78
CA LYS A 95 -13.42 -3.44 3.58
C LYS A 95 -14.87 -3.93 3.48
N PRO A 96 -15.64 -3.94 4.58
CA PRO A 96 -17.06 -4.24 4.52
C PRO A 96 -17.82 -3.18 3.71
N ALA A 97 -18.99 -3.53 3.20
CA ALA A 97 -19.84 -2.59 2.47
C ALA A 97 -20.34 -1.46 3.38
N LYS A 98 -20.03 -0.20 3.03
CA LYS A 98 -20.46 0.99 3.80
C LYS A 98 -21.97 1.12 3.97
N ALA A 99 -22.76 0.69 2.98
CA ALA A 99 -24.21 0.93 2.94
C ALA A 99 -25.00 0.37 4.14
N MET A 100 -24.46 -0.62 4.85
CA MET A 100 -25.09 -1.24 6.03
C MET A 100 -24.17 -1.27 7.25
N ASN A 101 -23.10 -0.47 7.24
CA ASN A 101 -22.09 -0.45 8.29
C ASN A 101 -21.92 0.98 8.84
N ASN A 102 -22.50 1.22 10.02
CA ASN A 102 -22.39 2.52 10.70
C ASN A 102 -20.97 2.78 11.26
N ASP A 103 -20.19 1.72 11.47
CA ASP A 103 -18.83 1.78 12.02
C ASP A 103 -17.76 1.73 10.91
N PHE A 104 -18.15 1.86 9.64
CA PHE A 104 -17.24 1.72 8.49
C PHE A 104 -15.99 2.61 8.60
N ASP A 105 -16.15 3.85 9.03
CA ASP A 105 -15.01 4.77 9.15
C ASP A 105 -14.05 4.30 10.27
N MET A 106 -14.56 3.71 11.35
CA MET A 106 -13.75 3.10 12.41
C MET A 106 -13.09 1.79 11.99
N ASP A 107 -13.75 0.98 11.14
CA ASP A 107 -13.14 -0.22 10.56
C ASP A 107 -11.94 0.14 9.67
N VAL A 108 -12.04 1.24 8.91
CA VAL A 108 -10.91 1.75 8.12
C VAL A 108 -9.76 2.18 9.03
N VAL A 109 -10.05 2.87 10.13
CA VAL A 109 -9.03 3.27 11.12
C VAL A 109 -8.39 2.03 11.77
N ALA A 110 -9.19 1.03 12.14
CA ALA A 110 -8.68 -0.22 12.72
C ALA A 110 -7.77 -0.97 11.74
N ASP A 111 -8.15 -1.04 10.47
CA ASP A 111 -7.34 -1.65 9.41
C ASP A 111 -6.00 -0.91 9.19
N GLN A 112 -6.00 0.43 9.29
CA GLN A 112 -4.77 1.24 9.22
C GLN A 112 -3.88 1.04 10.45
N ILE A 113 -4.45 0.92 11.65
CA ILE A 113 -3.70 0.58 12.87
C ILE A 113 -3.08 -0.82 12.73
N ASP A 114 -3.82 -1.78 12.18
CA ASP A 114 -3.34 -3.15 11.97
C ASP A 114 -2.13 -3.20 11.03
N VAL A 115 -2.17 -2.52 9.87
CA VAL A 115 -1.04 -2.57 8.91
C VAL A 115 0.20 -1.87 9.43
N VAL A 116 0.02 -0.75 10.13
CA VAL A 116 1.15 -0.03 10.72
C VAL A 116 1.72 -0.83 11.90
N GLY A 117 0.86 -1.38 12.76
CA GLY A 117 1.24 -2.21 13.89
C GLY A 117 1.95 -3.49 13.49
N ARG A 118 1.24 -4.37 12.80
CA ARG A 118 1.75 -5.70 12.43
C ARG A 118 2.74 -5.63 11.28
N GLY A 119 2.46 -4.83 10.26
CA GLY A 119 3.26 -4.76 9.04
C GLY A 119 4.59 -4.02 9.19
N LEU A 120 4.65 -2.96 10.00
CA LEU A 120 5.88 -2.16 10.17
C LEU A 120 6.58 -2.41 11.50
N MET A 121 5.83 -2.50 12.60
CA MET A 121 6.40 -2.55 13.95
C MET A 121 6.50 -3.96 14.52
N GLY A 122 5.86 -4.96 13.89
CA GLY A 122 5.83 -6.34 14.39
C GLY A 122 5.04 -6.52 15.69
N ILE A 123 4.07 -5.64 15.96
CA ILE A 123 3.23 -5.69 17.17
C ILE A 123 1.74 -5.82 16.81
N SER A 124 0.96 -6.46 17.67
CA SER A 124 -0.51 -6.51 17.53
C SER A 124 -1.14 -5.55 18.54
N VAL A 125 -1.98 -4.63 18.06
CA VAL A 125 -2.60 -3.58 18.88
C VAL A 125 -4.14 -3.62 18.82
N ALA A 126 -4.69 -4.25 17.78
CA ALA A 126 -6.12 -4.41 17.54
C ALA A 126 -6.44 -5.89 17.24
#